data_AF-A2ABU9-F1
#
_entry.id   AF-A2ABU9-F1
#
_cell.length_a   1.000
_cell.length_b   1.000
_cell.length_c   1.000
_cell.angle_alpha   90.00
_cell.angle_beta   90.00
_cell.angle_gamma   90.00
#
_symmetry.space_group_name_H-M   'P 1'
#
loop_
_entity.id
_entity.type
_entity.pdbx_description
1 polymer ?
#
loop_
_entity_poly.entity_id
_entity_poly.type
_entity_poly.pdbx_seq_one_letter_code
_entity_poly.pdbx_strand_id
1 'polypeptide(L)'
;MASVPVYCLCRLPYDVTRFMIECDMCQDWFHGSCVGVEEEKAADIDLYHCPNCEVLHGPSIMKKRRGSSKGHDNHKGKPLKTGSSMFIRELRGRTFDSSDEVILKPTGSQLTVEFLEENSFSVPILVLKKDGLGMTLPSPSFTVRDVEHYV
;
A
#
# COMPACT_ATOMS: atom_id res chain seq x y z
N MET A 1 3.48 31.88 -9.90
CA MET A 1 2.43 30.84 -9.79
C MET A 1 3.11 29.51 -10.01
N ALA A 2 3.09 28.59 -9.04
CA ALA A 2 3.60 27.24 -9.26
C ALA A 2 2.63 26.53 -10.20
N SER A 3 3.09 26.13 -11.38
CA SER A 3 2.30 25.32 -12.31
C SER A 3 2.10 23.93 -11.71
N VAL A 4 0.86 23.44 -11.72
CA VAL A 4 0.54 22.07 -11.30
C VAL A 4 1.28 21.09 -12.23
N PRO A 5 2.05 20.13 -11.69
CA PRO A 5 2.73 19.13 -12.51
C PRO A 5 1.74 18.31 -13.34
N VAL A 6 2.11 18.02 -14.59
CA VAL A 6 1.32 17.19 -15.49
C VAL A 6 2.14 15.99 -15.95
N TYR A 7 1.46 14.85 -16.10
CA TYR A 7 2.07 13.56 -16.38
C TYR A 7 1.46 12.94 -17.62
N CYS A 8 2.03 11.82 -18.04
CA CYS A 8 1.53 10.96 -19.09
C CYS A 8 1.51 11.63 -20.48
N LEU A 9 1.16 10.86 -21.49
CA LEU A 9 0.91 11.33 -22.85
C LEU A 9 -0.27 12.33 -22.92
N CYS A 10 -1.23 12.22 -22.00
CA CYS A 10 -2.41 13.08 -21.95
C CYS A 10 -2.20 14.43 -21.24
N ARG A 11 -1.02 14.65 -20.64
CA ARG A 11 -0.67 15.91 -19.93
C ARG A 11 -1.73 16.38 -18.94
N LEU A 12 -2.22 15.44 -18.14
CA LEU A 12 -3.16 15.71 -17.05
C LEU A 12 -2.42 15.67 -15.70
N PRO A 13 -2.89 16.40 -14.69
CA PRO A 13 -2.43 16.24 -13.32
C PRO A 13 -2.64 14.82 -12.80
N TYR A 14 -1.98 14.50 -11.70
CA TYR A 14 -2.15 13.22 -11.02
C TYR A 14 -3.60 13.03 -10.52
N ASP A 15 -4.12 11.82 -10.70
CA ASP A 15 -5.43 11.37 -10.23
C ASP A 15 -5.26 10.05 -9.47
N VAL A 16 -5.48 10.09 -8.15
CA VAL A 16 -5.31 8.95 -7.24
C VAL A 16 -6.23 7.76 -7.56
N THR A 17 -7.32 7.99 -8.31
CA THR A 17 -8.26 6.93 -8.69
C THR A 17 -7.81 6.12 -9.90
N ARG A 18 -6.76 6.58 -10.60
CA ARG A 18 -6.30 5.98 -11.86
C ARG A 18 -4.97 5.29 -11.65
N PHE A 19 -4.90 4.01 -12.00
CA PHE A 19 -3.65 3.26 -12.02
C PHE A 19 -2.62 3.94 -12.94
N MET A 20 -1.41 4.17 -12.41
CA MET A 20 -0.26 4.70 -13.15
C MET A 20 0.98 3.81 -12.97
N ILE A 21 1.84 3.81 -13.98
CA ILE A 21 3.13 3.12 -14.01
C ILE A 21 4.23 4.10 -14.44
N GLU A 22 5.39 4.04 -13.79
CA GLU A 22 6.54 4.91 -14.06
C GLU A 22 7.43 4.31 -15.14
N CYS A 23 7.90 5.14 -16.09
CA CYS A 23 8.87 4.73 -17.10
C CYS A 23 10.31 4.86 -16.57
N ASP A 24 11.07 3.76 -16.57
CA ASP A 24 12.45 3.75 -16.07
C ASP A 24 13.40 4.64 -16.87
N MET A 25 13.10 4.93 -18.15
CA MET A 25 13.97 5.72 -19.03
C MET A 25 13.76 7.22 -18.90
N CYS A 26 12.51 7.68 -18.84
CA CYS A 26 12.22 9.13 -18.79
C CYS A 26 11.73 9.61 -17.42
N GLN A 27 11.49 8.72 -16.46
CA GLN A 27 11.02 9.03 -15.11
C GLN A 27 9.67 9.79 -15.09
N ASP A 28 8.90 9.71 -16.19
CA ASP A 28 7.52 10.22 -16.27
C ASP A 28 6.53 9.10 -15.93
N TRP A 29 5.34 9.47 -15.48
CA TRP A 29 4.28 8.56 -15.03
C TRP A 29 3.17 8.46 -16.07
N PHE A 30 2.70 7.25 -16.33
CA PHE A 30 1.73 6.97 -17.39
C PHE A 30 0.50 6.28 -16.82
N HIS A 31 -0.69 6.80 -17.15
CA HIS A 31 -1.93 6.07 -16.85
C HIS A 31 -1.93 4.75 -17.62
N GLY A 32 -2.17 3.63 -16.92
CA GLY A 32 -2.19 2.31 -17.57
C GLY A 32 -3.13 2.26 -18.77
N SER A 33 -4.29 2.92 -18.68
CA SER A 33 -5.25 3.03 -19.80
C SER A 33 -4.74 3.84 -21.00
N CYS A 34 -3.83 4.80 -20.81
CA CYS A 34 -3.23 5.58 -21.90
C CYS A 34 -2.14 4.80 -22.65
N VAL A 35 -1.56 3.77 -22.02
CA VAL A 35 -0.42 3.01 -22.56
C VAL A 35 -0.70 1.51 -22.71
N GLY A 36 -1.95 1.08 -22.52
CA GLY A 36 -2.37 -0.31 -22.70
C GLY A 36 -1.86 -1.28 -21.62
N VAL A 37 -1.52 -0.78 -20.43
CA VAL A 37 -1.05 -1.59 -19.31
C VAL A 37 -2.16 -1.73 -18.27
N GLU A 38 -2.64 -2.95 -18.07
CA GLU A 38 -3.57 -3.29 -16.99
C GLU A 38 -2.81 -3.42 -15.66
N GLU A 39 -3.43 -3.02 -14.56
CA GLU A 39 -2.86 -3.10 -13.20
C GLU A 39 -2.37 -4.52 -12.86
N GLU A 40 -3.11 -5.56 -13.29
CA GLU A 40 -2.73 -6.95 -13.05
C GLU A 40 -1.45 -7.37 -13.80
N LYS A 41 -1.25 -6.84 -15.01
CA LYS A 41 -0.09 -7.15 -15.86
C LYS A 41 1.14 -6.37 -15.42
N ALA A 42 0.95 -5.20 -14.81
CA ALA A 42 2.04 -4.38 -14.29
C ALA A 42 2.89 -5.13 -13.26
N ALA A 43 2.31 -6.06 -12.51
CA ALA A 43 3.04 -6.91 -11.56
C ALA A 43 4.12 -7.79 -12.22
N ASP A 44 3.97 -8.12 -13.50
CA ASP A 44 4.92 -8.93 -14.28
C ASP A 44 6.02 -8.09 -14.97
N ILE A 45 5.85 -6.77 -15.04
CA ILE A 45 6.84 -5.84 -15.61
C ILE A 45 7.90 -5.56 -14.53
N ASP A 46 9.17 -5.70 -14.89
CA ASP A 46 10.33 -5.39 -14.04
C ASP A 46 10.75 -3.93 -14.23
N LEU A 47 11.03 -3.56 -15.48
CA LEU A 47 11.31 -2.18 -15.90
C LEU A 47 10.33 -1.79 -17.02
N TYR A 48 9.56 -0.74 -16.81
CA TYR A 48 8.60 -0.25 -17.79
C TYR A 48 9.24 0.80 -18.69
N HIS A 49 9.09 0.62 -20.01
CA HIS A 49 9.42 1.62 -21.01
C HIS A 49 8.13 2.11 -21.67
N CYS A 50 7.92 3.44 -21.65
CA CYS A 50 6.78 4.05 -22.32
C CYS A 50 6.92 3.98 -23.85
N PRO A 51 5.83 4.17 -24.63
CA PRO A 51 5.86 4.03 -26.08
C PRO A 51 6.93 4.89 -26.79
N ASN A 52 7.25 6.07 -26.23
CA ASN A 52 8.30 6.94 -26.77
C ASN A 52 9.71 6.42 -26.47
N CYS A 53 9.93 5.91 -25.26
CA CYS A 53 11.24 5.37 -24.86
C CYS A 53 11.51 4.00 -25.46
N GLU A 54 10.46 3.22 -25.73
CA GLU A 54 10.56 1.90 -26.35
C GLU A 54 11.29 1.94 -27.71
N VAL A 55 11.06 3.00 -28.49
CA VAL A 55 11.71 3.18 -29.80
C VAL A 55 13.24 3.28 -29.70
N LEU A 56 13.76 3.86 -28.61
CA LEU A 56 15.19 4.14 -28.43
C LEU A 56 15.89 3.11 -27.52
N HIS A 57 15.18 2.62 -26.51
CA HIS A 57 15.72 1.79 -25.43
C HIS A 57 15.21 0.34 -25.48
N GLY A 58 14.38 0.01 -26.46
CA GLY A 58 13.75 -1.30 -26.60
C GLY A 58 12.51 -1.45 -25.71
N PRO A 59 11.80 -2.59 -25.80
CA PRO A 59 10.57 -2.84 -25.05
C PRO A 59 10.82 -2.92 -23.54
N SER A 60 9.72 -2.86 -22.78
CA SER A 60 9.74 -3.08 -21.32
C SER A 60 10.37 -4.42 -20.95
N ILE A 61 11.13 -4.46 -19.86
CA ILE A 61 11.77 -5.67 -19.35
C ILE A 61 10.79 -6.40 -18.43
N MET A 62 10.46 -7.64 -18.76
CA MET A 62 9.57 -8.49 -17.96
C MET A 62 10.35 -9.27 -16.90
N LYS A 63 9.72 -9.51 -15.74
CA LYS A 63 10.31 -10.34 -14.68
C LYS A 63 10.60 -11.75 -15.21
N LYS A 64 11.82 -12.22 -14.98
CA LYS A 64 12.23 -13.59 -15.36
C LYS A 64 11.40 -14.60 -14.55
N ARG A 65 10.50 -15.32 -15.22
CA ARG A 65 9.84 -16.49 -14.62
C ARG A 65 10.92 -17.54 -14.35
N ARG A 66 11.31 -17.74 -13.08
CA ARG A 66 12.21 -18.84 -12.71
C ARG A 66 11.50 -20.14 -13.07
N GLY A 67 12.03 -20.86 -14.07
CA GLY A 67 11.47 -22.11 -14.56
C GLY A 67 11.42 -23.16 -13.45
N SER A 68 10.21 -23.67 -13.18
CA SER A 68 10.02 -24.92 -12.44
C SER A 68 10.41 -26.08 -13.35
N SER A 69 11.22 -27.01 -12.83
CA SER A 69 11.40 -28.34 -13.40
C SER A 69 10.05 -28.98 -13.70
N LYS A 70 9.99 -29.74 -14.81
CA LYS A 70 8.84 -30.49 -15.32
C LYS A 70 8.03 -31.17 -14.21
N GLY A 71 6.74 -30.83 -14.10
CA GLY A 71 5.77 -31.51 -13.26
C GLY A 71 4.36 -31.07 -13.64
N HIS A 72 3.55 -32.04 -14.09
CA HIS A 72 2.14 -31.88 -14.44
C HIS A 72 1.33 -31.57 -13.17
N ASP A 73 0.97 -30.30 -12.91
CA ASP A 73 -0.20 -29.99 -12.08
C ASP A 73 -0.69 -28.53 -12.25
N ASN A 74 -1.99 -28.41 -12.10
CA ASN A 74 -2.92 -27.33 -12.36
C ASN A 74 -2.64 -26.05 -11.54
N HIS A 75 -2.64 -24.87 -12.17
CA HIS A 75 -2.87 -23.54 -11.55
C HIS A 75 -2.16 -23.17 -10.21
N LYS A 76 -0.91 -23.58 -9.95
CA LYS A 76 -0.17 -23.22 -8.70
C LYS A 76 1.13 -22.42 -8.92
N GLY A 77 1.08 -21.32 -9.69
CA GLY A 77 2.32 -20.60 -10.06
C GLY A 77 2.27 -19.08 -10.09
N LYS A 78 1.14 -18.44 -9.79
CA LYS A 78 1.08 -16.97 -9.71
C LYS A 78 1.29 -16.55 -8.25
N PRO A 79 2.17 -15.56 -7.98
CA PRO A 79 2.29 -14.98 -6.64
C PRO A 79 0.92 -14.43 -6.20
N LEU A 80 0.56 -14.64 -4.94
CA LEU A 80 -0.70 -14.15 -4.39
C LEU A 80 -0.73 -12.62 -4.38
N LYS A 81 -1.78 -12.03 -4.95
CA LYS A 81 -2.01 -10.59 -4.89
C LYS A 81 -2.35 -10.19 -3.46
N THR A 82 -1.60 -9.25 -2.89
CA THR A 82 -1.89 -8.64 -1.58
C THR A 82 -3.32 -8.10 -1.55
N GLY A 83 -4.06 -8.38 -0.48
CA GLY A 83 -5.47 -7.99 -0.33
C GLY A 83 -6.50 -8.95 -0.97
N SER A 84 -6.07 -9.94 -1.77
CA SER A 84 -6.99 -10.98 -2.25
C SER A 84 -7.55 -11.84 -1.11
N SER A 85 -8.73 -12.43 -1.29
CA SER A 85 -9.36 -13.31 -0.28
C SER A 85 -8.45 -14.47 0.14
N MET A 86 -7.69 -15.02 -0.82
CA MET A 86 -6.69 -16.06 -0.59
C MET A 86 -5.51 -15.54 0.26
N PHE A 87 -4.99 -14.36 -0.07
CA PHE A 87 -3.95 -13.71 0.74
C PHE A 87 -4.42 -13.48 2.18
N ILE A 88 -5.65 -12.99 2.39
CA ILE A 88 -6.20 -12.77 3.73
C ILE A 88 -6.35 -14.09 4.50
N ARG A 89 -6.77 -15.16 3.83
CA ARG A 89 -6.88 -16.48 4.46
C ARG A 89 -5.51 -17.00 4.90
N GLU A 90 -4.50 -16.87 4.06
CA GLU A 90 -3.14 -17.25 4.42
C GLU A 90 -2.56 -16.37 5.53
N LEU A 91 -2.76 -15.06 5.46
CA LEU A 91 -2.31 -14.12 6.47
C LEU A 91 -2.85 -14.47 7.87
N ARG A 92 -4.14 -14.84 7.97
CA ARG A 92 -4.75 -15.29 9.23
C ARG A 92 -4.17 -16.59 9.78
N GLY A 93 -3.59 -17.43 8.91
CA GLY A 93 -2.95 -18.69 9.30
C GLY A 93 -1.46 -18.57 9.59
N ARG A 94 -0.85 -17.40 9.41
CA ARG A 94 0.58 -17.18 9.69
C ARG A 94 0.81 -17.02 11.19
N THR A 95 1.95 -17.53 11.64
CA THR A 95 2.48 -17.29 12.99
C THR A 95 3.36 -16.06 12.97
N PHE A 96 3.19 -15.18 13.95
CA PHE A 96 3.98 -13.97 14.15
C PHE A 96 4.44 -13.91 15.60
N ASP A 97 5.56 -13.24 15.84
CA ASP A 97 5.98 -12.90 17.20
C ASP A 97 4.93 -11.99 17.85
N SER A 98 4.74 -12.15 19.16
CA SER A 98 3.74 -11.37 19.87
C SER A 98 4.19 -9.91 19.98
N SER A 99 3.29 -8.98 19.69
CA SER A 99 3.56 -7.56 19.95
C SER A 99 3.79 -7.26 21.43
N ASP A 100 3.33 -8.14 22.33
CA ASP A 100 3.51 -8.00 23.79
C ASP A 100 4.99 -7.91 24.21
N GLU A 101 5.91 -8.37 23.36
CA GLU A 101 7.36 -8.31 23.61
C GLU A 101 7.94 -6.90 23.42
N VAL A 102 7.25 -6.03 22.69
CA VAL A 102 7.79 -4.71 22.28
C VAL A 102 6.90 -3.53 22.65
N ILE A 103 5.60 -3.74 22.86
CA ILE A 103 4.66 -2.62 23.09
C ILE A 103 4.66 -2.14 24.55
N LEU A 104 4.61 -0.83 24.73
CA LEU A 104 4.35 -0.22 26.04
C LEU A 104 2.83 -0.13 26.29
N LYS A 105 2.40 -0.37 27.52
CA LYS A 105 0.97 -0.39 27.92
C LYS A 105 0.63 0.55 29.08
N PRO A 106 0.89 1.87 28.97
CA PRO A 106 0.48 2.83 29.99
C PRO A 106 -1.06 2.98 30.03
N THR A 107 -1.58 3.43 31.17
CA THR A 107 -2.94 4.01 31.23
C THR A 107 -2.95 5.38 30.54
N GLY A 108 -4.13 5.90 30.17
CA GLY A 108 -4.19 7.20 29.50
C GLY A 108 -3.58 8.33 30.33
N SER A 109 -3.79 8.32 31.66
CA SER A 109 -3.20 9.32 32.56
C SER A 109 -1.69 9.19 32.73
N GLN A 110 -1.10 8.02 32.43
CA GLN A 110 0.35 7.82 32.45
C GLN A 110 1.02 8.25 31.15
N LEU A 111 0.27 8.36 30.05
CA LEU A 111 0.80 8.75 28.75
C LEU A 111 0.99 10.27 28.67
N THR A 112 2.04 10.76 29.34
CA THR A 112 2.43 12.18 29.37
C THR A 112 3.69 12.43 28.56
N VAL A 113 4.09 13.70 28.38
CA VAL A 113 5.34 14.05 27.71
C VAL A 113 6.53 13.49 28.46
N GLU A 114 6.53 13.58 29.79
CA GLU A 114 7.59 13.08 30.66
C GLU A 114 7.74 11.56 30.51
N PHE A 115 6.62 10.81 30.44
CA PHE A 115 6.66 9.38 30.16
C PHE A 115 7.35 9.07 28.83
N LEU A 116 7.07 9.84 27.78
CA LEU A 116 7.66 9.65 26.45
C LEU A 116 9.15 10.01 26.42
N GLU A 117 9.56 11.04 27.16
CA GLU A 117 10.96 11.42 27.32
C GLU A 117 11.76 10.35 28.07
N GLU A 118 11.19 9.79 29.15
CA GLU A 118 11.82 8.72 29.94
C GLU A 118 11.93 7.40 29.18
N ASN A 119 10.89 7.05 28.41
CA ASN A 119 10.79 5.73 27.77
C ASN A 119 11.18 5.72 26.30
N SER A 120 11.52 6.88 25.71
CA SER A 120 11.74 7.09 24.28
C SER A 120 10.54 6.66 23.44
N PHE A 121 9.90 7.58 22.72
CA PHE A 121 8.76 7.26 21.86
C PHE A 121 9.18 6.54 20.56
N SER A 122 9.79 5.36 20.69
CA SER A 122 10.41 4.57 19.62
C SER A 122 9.75 3.20 19.41
N VAL A 123 8.79 2.82 20.25
CA VAL A 123 8.02 1.57 20.12
C VAL A 123 6.52 1.86 20.15
N PRO A 124 5.66 0.97 19.60
CA PRO A 124 4.22 1.18 19.65
C PRO A 124 3.68 1.19 21.09
N ILE A 125 2.66 2.02 21.32
CA ILE A 125 2.00 2.16 22.63
C ILE A 125 0.56 1.69 22.50
N LEU A 126 0.13 0.78 23.38
CA LEU A 126 -1.24 0.28 23.46
C LEU A 126 -1.89 0.72 24.77
N VAL A 127 -2.85 1.64 24.69
CA VAL A 127 -3.66 2.06 25.83
C VAL A 127 -4.99 1.33 25.81
N LEU A 128 -5.25 0.50 26.83
CA LEU A 128 -6.40 -0.41 26.86
C LEU A 128 -7.75 0.28 27.07
N LYS A 129 -7.76 1.48 27.67
CA LYS A 129 -8.96 2.26 27.99
C LYS A 129 -8.75 3.71 27.63
N LYS A 130 -9.80 4.37 27.12
CA LYS A 130 -9.74 5.78 26.71
C LYS A 130 -9.56 6.77 27.88
N ASP A 131 -9.81 6.34 29.11
CA ASP A 131 -9.73 7.17 30.31
C ASP A 131 -8.34 7.78 30.46
N GLY A 132 -8.29 9.10 30.64
CA GLY A 132 -7.04 9.85 30.77
C GLY A 132 -6.40 10.28 29.45
N LEU A 133 -6.88 9.82 28.28
CA LEU A 133 -6.29 10.20 26.98
C LEU A 133 -6.71 11.59 26.47
N GLY A 134 -7.69 12.24 27.10
CA GLY A 134 -8.24 13.50 26.58
C GLY A 134 -8.96 13.36 25.22
N MET A 135 -9.24 12.13 24.76
CA MET A 135 -9.92 11.87 23.49
C MET A 135 -11.43 12.03 23.63
N THR A 136 -12.02 12.86 22.76
CA THR A 136 -13.47 12.96 22.60
C THR A 136 -13.87 12.22 21.33
N LEU A 137 -14.67 11.16 21.49
CA LEU A 137 -15.16 10.30 20.40
C LEU A 137 -16.69 10.23 20.47
N PRO A 138 -17.38 9.95 19.34
CA PRO A 138 -18.80 9.65 19.38
C PRO A 138 -19.08 8.38 20.19
N SER A 139 -20.37 8.18 20.51
CA SER A 139 -20.83 6.98 21.23
C SER A 139 -20.38 5.69 20.52
N PRO A 140 -20.11 4.59 21.24
CA PRO A 140 -19.90 3.27 20.63
C PRO A 140 -21.06 2.76 19.76
N SER A 141 -22.24 3.36 19.90
CA SER A 141 -23.42 3.09 19.04
C SER A 141 -23.42 3.86 17.72
N PHE A 142 -22.42 4.71 17.48
CA PHE A 142 -22.28 5.49 16.26
C PHE A 142 -21.95 4.58 15.06
N THR A 143 -22.64 4.79 13.95
CA THR A 143 -22.62 3.91 12.78
C THR A 143 -22.11 4.63 11.53
N VAL A 144 -21.87 3.85 10.47
CA VAL A 144 -21.51 4.41 9.15
C VAL A 144 -22.60 5.28 8.54
N ARG A 145 -23.87 5.12 8.94
CA ARG A 145 -24.97 6.00 8.51
C ARG A 145 -24.91 7.36 9.19
N ASP A 146 -24.49 7.37 10.46
CA ASP A 146 -24.25 8.63 11.15
C ASP A 146 -23.11 9.38 10.47
N VAL A 147 -22.03 8.69 10.07
CA VAL A 147 -20.94 9.30 9.26
C VAL A 147 -21.49 9.95 7.99
N GLU A 148 -22.29 9.23 7.19
CA GLU A 148 -22.92 9.76 5.97
C GLU A 148 -23.80 10.99 6.23
N HIS A 149 -24.47 11.05 7.38
CA HIS A 149 -25.28 12.22 7.75
C HIS A 149 -24.42 13.45 8.12
N TYR A 150 -23.19 13.25 8.60
CA TYR A 150 -22.31 14.34 9.08
C TYR A 150 -21.23 14.79 8.09
N VAL A 151 -20.99 14.06 6.99
CA VAL A 151 -19.94 14.33 5.99
C VAL A 151 -20.56 14.62 4.63
#